data_AF-A0A940QUK5-F1
#
_entry.id   AF-A0A940QUK5-F1
#
_cell.length_a   1.000
_cell.length_b   1.000
_cell.length_c   1.000
_cell.angle_alpha   90.00
_cell.angle_beta   90.00
_cell.angle_gamma   90.00
#
_symmetry.space_group_name_H-M   'P 1'
#
loop_
_entity.id
_entity.type
_entity.pdbx_description
1 polymer ?
#
loop_
_entity_poly.entity_id
_entity_poly.type
_entity_poly.pdbx_seq_one_letter_code
_entity_poly.pdbx_strand_id
1 'polypeptide(L)' 'MKYEGMIFRPPSEADSLILQVTVGCSYNRCTFCSAYQGKRFRIKSFEEIKED' A
#
# COMPACT_ATOMS: atom_id res chain seq x y z
N MET A 1 7.28 -6.41 -7.85
CA MET A 1 7.13 -5.27 -6.93
C MET A 1 6.85 -3.93 -7.64
N LYS A 2 5.58 -3.68 -7.98
CA LYS A 2 5.04 -2.41 -8.50
C LYS A 2 4.30 -1.68 -7.37
N TYR A 3 5.03 -1.04 -6.46
CA TYR A 3 4.43 -0.28 -5.37
C TYR A 3 3.93 1.09 -5.82
N GLU A 4 2.76 1.50 -5.32
CA GLU A 4 2.19 2.82 -5.61
C GLU A 4 2.04 3.67 -4.35
N GLY A 5 2.91 4.67 -4.20
CA GLY A 5 2.83 5.67 -3.13
C GLY A 5 3.88 5.50 -2.05
N MET A 6 3.57 6.09 -0.89
CA MET A 6 4.41 5.94 0.28
C MET A 6 4.28 4.53 0.84
N ILE A 7 5.39 3.81 0.83
CA ILE A 7 5.53 2.51 1.49
C ILE A 7 6.41 2.74 2.72
N PHE A 8 5.87 2.43 3.89
CA PHE A 8 6.62 2.46 5.13
C PHE A 8 7.19 1.06 5.37
N ARG A 9 8.52 0.93 5.36
CA ARG A 9 9.21 -0.31 5.67
C ARG A 9 10.21 -0.08 6.81
N PRO A 10 9.83 -0.34 8.06
CA PRO A 10 10.73 -0.18 9.20
C PRO A 10 11.92 -1.16 9.10
N PRO A 11 13.07 -0.85 9.73
CA PRO A 11 14.25 -1.72 9.69
C PRO A 11 13.99 -3.15 10.21
N SER A 12 13.05 -3.28 11.15
CA SER A 12 12.64 -4.59 11.69
C SER A 12 11.97 -5.50 10.65
N GLU A 13 11.48 -4.93 9.55
CA GLU A 13 10.80 -5.63 8.45
C GLU A 13 11.61 -5.58 7.16
N ALA A 14 12.93 -5.31 7.25
CA ALA A 14 13.80 -5.13 6.07
C ALA A 14 13.83 -6.35 5.15
N ASP A 15 13.66 -7.55 5.70
CA ASP A 15 13.65 -8.82 4.97
C ASP A 15 12.23 -9.39 4.75
N SER A 16 11.20 -8.69 5.27
CA SER A 16 9.81 -9.12 5.13
C SER A 16 9.26 -8.80 3.73
N LEU A 17 8.47 -9.72 3.18
CA LEU A 17 7.69 -9.48 1.98
C LEU A 17 6.57 -8.47 2.28
N ILE A 18 6.55 -7.37 1.54
CA ILE A 18 5.42 -6.42 1.54
C ILE A 18 4.59 -6.69 0.29
N LEU A 19 3.37 -7.21 0.46
CA LEU A 19 2.46 -7.42 -0.66
C LEU A 19 1.40 -6.31 -0.67
N GLN A 20 1.45 -5.41 -1.64
CA GLN A 20 0.47 -4.33 -1.78
C GLN A 20 -0.78 -4.80 -2.54
N VAL A 21 -1.86 -5.11 -1.81
CA VAL A 21 -3.14 -5.56 -2.39
C VAL A 21 -4.09 -4.41 -2.78
N THR A 22 -3.94 -3.24 -2.16
CA THR A 22 -4.76 -2.06 -2.42
C THR A 22 -3.89 -0.80 -2.54
N VAL A 23 -4.38 0.16 -3.31
CA VAL A 23 -3.83 1.51 -3.35
C VAL A 23 -4.78 2.43 -2.58
N GLY A 24 -4.24 3.18 -1.62
CA GLY A 24 -5.07 4.01 -0.73
C GLY A 24 -5.79 3.19 0.34
N CYS A 25 -6.76 3.83 1.01
CA CYS A 25 -7.59 3.24 2.04
C CYS A 25 -9.06 3.53 1.72
N SER A 26 -9.95 2.55 1.93
CA SER A 26 -11.40 2.71 1.71
C SER A 26 -12.04 3.72 2.67
N TYR A 27 -11.44 3.91 3.86
CA TYR A 27 -11.93 4.85 4.86
C TYR A 27 -11.40 6.27 4.66
N ASN A 28 -10.08 6.43 4.46
CA ASN A 28 -9.36 7.68 4.15
C ASN A 28 -9.76 8.95 4.93
N ARG A 29 -10.18 8.83 6.21
CA ARG A 29 -10.55 9.96 7.09
C ARG A 29 -9.75 10.04 8.38
N CYS A 30 -8.73 9.20 8.55
CA CYS A 30 -7.88 9.17 9.74
C CYS A 30 -7.02 10.43 9.82
N THR A 31 -7.01 11.12 10.97
CA THR A 31 -6.18 12.31 11.20
C THR A 31 -4.70 11.98 11.39
N PHE A 32 -4.37 10.74 11.71
CA PHE A 32 -3.00 10.27 11.98
C PHE A 32 -2.33 9.58 10.79
N CYS A 33 -3.10 9.18 9.76
CA CYS A 33 -2.58 8.35 8.68
C CYS A 33 -2.13 9.24 7.51
N SER A 34 -0.82 9.43 7.37
CA SER A 34 -0.23 10.15 6.23
C SER A 34 -0.06 9.27 4.98
N ALA A 35 -0.04 7.95 5.13
CA ALA A 35 0.27 6.99 4.06
C ALA A 35 -0.71 7.05 2.87
N TYR A 36 -1.99 7.30 3.16
CA TYR A 36 -3.08 7.22 2.18
C TYR A 36 -3.73 8.57 1.86
N GLN A 37 -3.24 9.67 2.47
CA GLN A 37 -3.74 11.02 2.20
C GLN A 37 -3.57 11.35 0.70
N GLY A 38 -4.64 11.85 0.09
CA GLY A 38 -4.65 12.22 -1.34
C GLY A 38 -4.71 11.05 -2.33
N LYS A 39 -4.71 9.79 -1.85
CA LYS A 39 -4.81 8.60 -2.71
C LYS A 39 -6.27 8.20 -2.95
N ARG A 40 -6.63 7.92 -4.20
CA ARG A 40 -7.91 7.27 -4.53
C ARG A 40 -7.82 5.79 -4.21
N PHE A 41 -8.83 5.28 -3.50
CA PHE A 41 -8.91 3.86 -3.18
C PHE A 41 -9.15 3.03 -4.44
N ARG A 42 -8.29 2.03 -4.68
CA ARG A 42 -8.52 0.95 -5.66
C ARG A 42 -7.95 -0.36 -5.17
N ILE A 43 -8.55 -1.46 -5.59
CA ILE A 43 -8.04 -2.82 -5.37
C ILE A 43 -7.21 -3.20 -6.61
N LYS A 44 -6.03 -3.81 -6.41
CA LYS A 44 -5.23 -4.31 -7.54
C LYS A 44 -5.86 -5.58 -8.11
N SER A 45 -5.69 -5.80 -9.42
CA SER A 45 -6.13 -7.06 -10.03
C SER A 45 -5.31 -8.23 -9.48
N PHE A 46 -5.86 -9.45 -9.57
CA PHE A 46 -5.12 -10.64 -9.16
C PHE A 46 -3.83 -10.83 -9.97
N GLU A 47 -3.85 -10.46 -11.26
CA GLU A 47 -2.67 -10.50 -12.12
C GLU A 47 -1.59 -9.52 -11.64
N GLU A 48 -1.97 -8.28 -11.31
CA GLU A 48 -1.05 -7.28 -10.73
C GLU A 48 -0.41 -7.77 -9.43
N ILE A 49 -1.18 -8.45 -8.58
CA ILE A 49 -0.71 -8.98 -7.28
C ILE A 49 0.21 -10.19 -7.49
N LYS A 50 -0.09 -11.06 -8.47
CA LYS A 50 0.66 -12.28 -8.74
C LYS A 50 2.03 -12.01 -9.38
N GLU A 51 2.16 -10.92 -10.12
CA GLU A 51 3.44 -10.45 -10.68
C GLU A 51 4.37 -9.79 -9.64
N ASP A 52 3.86 -9.49 -8.44
CA ASP A 52 4.58 -8.69 -7.44
C ASP A 52 5.67 -9.47 -6.69
#